data_AF-A0A2H0S989-F1
#
_entry.id   AF-A0A2H0S989-F1
#
_cell.length_a   1.000
_cell.length_b   1.000
_cell.length_c   1.000
_cell.angle_alpha   90.00
_cell.angle_beta   90.00
_cell.angle_gamma   90.00
#
_symmetry.space_group_name_H-M   'P 1'
#
loop_
_entity.id
_entity.type
_entity.pdbx_description
1 polymer ?
#
loop_
_entity_poly.entity_id
_entity_poly.type
_entity_poly.pdbx_seq_one_letter_code
_entity_poly.pdbx_strand_id
1 'polypeptide(L)'
;MKKTFWKIYFWFLLIAIIPTYLWQGFSRIWEVIDVILMLVAMLGLFAFCWQKKWFSSMFWKTFFYGYIIWNIFQQYILPIPQVAQEIVDKDLGGLSQPVIATINIVIFIPLFIALYLYAFKNKETKK
;
A
#
# COMPACT_ATOMS: atom_id res chain seq x y z
N MET A 1 17.11 -1.85 10.91
CA MET A 1 17.00 -1.24 9.56
C MET A 1 17.34 0.24 9.64
N LYS A 2 18.20 0.75 8.75
CA LYS A 2 18.60 2.17 8.75
C LYS A 2 17.42 3.05 8.37
N LYS A 3 17.19 4.17 9.08
CA LYS A 3 16.10 5.15 8.80
C LYS A 3 16.11 5.64 7.33
N THR A 4 17.29 5.66 6.71
CA THR A 4 17.50 6.01 5.29
C THR A 4 16.77 5.07 4.33
N PHE A 5 16.70 3.77 4.63
CA PHE A 5 16.01 2.80 3.76
C PHE A 5 14.51 3.14 3.64
N TRP A 6 13.86 3.42 4.77
CA TRP A 6 12.43 3.73 4.79
C TRP A 6 12.07 5.01 4.06
N LYS A 7 12.95 6.03 4.12
CA LYS A 7 12.77 7.27 3.37
C LYS A 7 12.92 7.06 1.87
N ILE A 8 13.91 6.27 1.44
CA ILE A 8 14.09 5.91 0.02
C ILE A 8 12.85 5.14 -0.46
N TYR A 9 12.39 4.16 0.32
CA TYR A 9 11.19 3.38 0.00
C TYR A 9 9.93 4.27 -0.10
N PHE A 10 9.76 5.23 0.80
CA PHE A 10 8.66 6.20 0.74
C PHE A 10 8.65 6.98 -0.58
N TRP A 11 9.80 7.51 -1.01
CA TRP A 11 9.91 8.24 -2.27
C TRP A 11 9.69 7.34 -3.49
N PHE A 12 10.24 6.12 -3.45
CA PHE A 12 10.01 5.12 -4.49
C PHE A 12 8.51 4.81 -4.64
N LEU A 13 7.81 4.54 -3.54
CA LEU A 13 6.37 4.30 -3.57
C LEU A 13 5.61 5.50 -4.11
N LEU A 14 5.96 6.71 -3.68
CA LEU A 14 5.29 7.94 -4.13
C LEU A 14 5.42 8.11 -5.66
N ILE A 15 6.60 7.86 -6.21
CA ILE A 15 6.85 7.91 -7.66
C ILE A 15 6.13 6.79 -8.41
N ALA A 16 6.05 5.58 -7.85
CA ALA A 16 5.37 4.46 -8.49
C ALA A 16 3.83 4.59 -8.48
N ILE A 17 3.28 5.14 -7.40
CA ILE A 17 1.84 5.20 -7.16
C ILE A 17 1.16 6.30 -7.98
N ILE A 18 1.78 7.48 -8.10
CA ILE A 18 1.16 8.64 -8.77
C ILE A 18 0.78 8.33 -10.23
N PRO A 19 1.67 7.80 -11.09
CA PRO A 19 1.32 7.46 -12.47
C PRO A 19 0.23 6.40 -12.55
N THR A 20 0.25 5.42 -11.63
CA THR A 20 -0.72 4.33 -11.60
C THR A 20 -2.14 4.88 -11.44
N TYR A 21 -2.36 5.76 -10.47
CA TYR A 21 -3.69 6.35 -10.27
C TYR A 21 -4.07 7.41 -11.31
N LEU A 22 -3.09 8.12 -11.90
CA LEU A 22 -3.36 9.07 -12.97
C LEU A 22 -3.78 8.39 -14.28
N TRP A 23 -3.24 7.21 -14.59
CA TRP A 23 -3.57 6.48 -15.81
C TRP A 23 -4.79 5.55 -15.68
N GLN A 24 -5.02 4.99 -14.50
CA GLN A 24 -6.09 4.00 -14.31
C GLN A 24 -7.49 4.62 -14.43
N GLY A 25 -7.65 5.90 -14.10
CA GLY A 25 -8.96 6.54 -13.97
C GLY A 25 -9.76 6.00 -12.78
N PHE A 26 -10.81 6.71 -12.38
CA PHE A 26 -11.71 6.30 -11.29
C PHE A 26 -13.06 5.92 -11.86
N SER A 27 -13.17 4.66 -12.28
CA SER A 27 -14.40 4.13 -12.88
C SER A 27 -15.29 3.45 -11.86
N ARG A 28 -14.71 2.91 -10.77
CA ARG A 28 -15.39 2.07 -9.79
C ARG A 28 -15.15 2.57 -8.38
N ILE A 29 -16.16 2.41 -7.51
CA ILE A 29 -16.11 2.91 -6.13
C ILE A 29 -14.95 2.29 -5.31
N TRP A 30 -14.60 1.04 -5.56
CA TRP A 30 -13.50 0.38 -4.87
C TRP A 30 -12.12 0.96 -5.24
N GLU A 31 -11.95 1.55 -6.42
CA GLU A 31 -10.72 2.25 -6.79
C GLU A 31 -10.52 3.51 -5.94
N VAL A 32 -11.62 4.22 -5.64
CA VAL A 32 -11.61 5.39 -4.76
C VAL A 32 -11.30 4.99 -3.32
N ILE A 33 -11.89 3.90 -2.83
CA ILE A 33 -11.60 3.36 -1.50
C ILE A 33 -10.12 2.97 -1.40
N ASP A 34 -9.58 2.34 -2.44
CA ASP A 34 -8.18 1.92 -2.49
C ASP A 34 -7.22 3.11 -2.40
N VAL A 35 -7.48 4.19 -3.14
CA VAL A 35 -6.70 5.43 -3.03
C VAL A 35 -6.74 6.02 -1.63
N ILE A 36 -7.93 6.10 -1.01
CA ILE A 36 -8.07 6.66 0.34
C ILE A 36 -7.26 5.84 1.33
N LEU A 37 -7.36 4.51 1.26
CA LEU A 37 -6.60 3.62 2.12
C LEU A 37 -5.10 3.73 1.86
N MET A 38 -4.67 3.82 0.60
CA MET A 38 -3.28 4.03 0.23
C MET A 38 -2.73 5.36 0.76
N LEU A 39 -3.51 6.45 0.72
CA LEU A 39 -3.12 7.74 1.28
C LEU A 39 -2.92 7.66 2.79
N VAL A 40 -3.83 6.99 3.51
CA VAL A 40 -3.67 6.77 4.96
C VAL A 40 -2.45 5.89 5.26
N ALA A 41 -2.19 4.86 4.45
CA ALA A 41 -1.00 4.03 4.57
C ALA A 41 0.29 4.83 4.34
N MET A 42 0.31 5.71 3.33
CA MET A 42 1.41 6.63 3.05
C MET A 42 1.64 7.61 4.19
N LEU A 43 0.57 8.15 4.81
CA LEU A 43 0.69 8.98 6.01
C LEU A 43 1.29 8.19 7.18
N GLY A 44 0.92 6.93 7.35
CA GLY A 44 1.51 6.04 8.35
C GLY A 44 3.00 5.79 8.11
N LEU A 45 3.39 5.52 6.86
CA LEU A 45 4.79 5.35 6.47
C LEU A 45 5.59 6.64 6.67
N PHE A 46 5.04 7.79 6.30
CA PHE A 46 5.67 9.09 6.54
C PHE A 46 5.86 9.33 8.04
N ALA A 47 4.81 9.13 8.84
CA ALA A 47 4.88 9.32 10.28
C ALA A 47 5.91 8.38 10.94
N PHE A 48 6.05 7.16 10.42
CA PHE A 48 7.10 6.22 10.82
C PHE A 48 8.51 6.71 10.45
N CYS A 49 8.73 7.11 9.19
CA CYS A 49 10.02 7.59 8.68
C CYS A 49 10.56 8.83 9.41
N TRP A 50 9.67 9.75 9.79
CA TRP A 50 10.01 11.00 10.49
C TRP A 50 9.71 10.96 11.99
N GLN A 51 9.38 9.80 12.54
CA GLN A 51 9.09 9.59 13.97
C GLN A 51 8.02 10.56 14.52
N LYS A 52 7.03 10.90 13.70
CA LYS A 52 5.89 11.73 14.11
C LYS A 52 4.82 10.85 14.75
N LYS A 53 4.15 11.38 15.77
CA LYS A 53 2.96 10.75 16.36
C LYS A 53 1.72 11.40 15.75
N TRP A 54 1.17 10.75 14.73
CA TRP A 54 -0.10 11.13 14.14
C TRP A 54 -1.14 10.11 14.61
N PHE A 55 -2.32 10.55 15.02
CA PHE A 55 -3.39 9.68 15.55
C PHE A 55 -2.98 8.78 16.75
N SER A 56 -3.92 7.95 17.21
CA SER A 56 -3.70 7.03 18.34
C SER A 56 -3.12 5.69 17.88
N SER A 57 -2.43 4.97 18.77
CA SER A 57 -1.96 3.60 18.47
C SER A 57 -3.13 2.65 18.15
N MET A 58 -4.30 2.86 18.76
CA MET A 58 -5.50 2.06 18.45
C MET A 58 -5.94 2.25 17.00
N PHE A 59 -5.98 3.51 16.51
CA PHE A 59 -6.30 3.81 15.12
C PHE A 59 -5.38 3.05 14.16
N TRP A 60 -4.06 3.11 14.36
CA TRP A 60 -3.11 2.44 13.46
C TRP A 60 -3.19 0.92 13.50
N LYS A 61 -3.53 0.34 14.64
CA LYS A 61 -3.75 -1.12 14.74
C LYS A 61 -4.99 -1.53 13.96
N THR A 62 -6.11 -0.84 14.16
CA THR A 62 -7.34 -1.11 13.42
C THR A 62 -7.15 -0.91 11.93
N PHE A 63 -6.50 0.20 11.54
CA PHE A 63 -6.18 0.50 10.15
C PHE A 63 -5.28 -0.57 9.54
N PHE A 64 -4.23 -1.03 10.23
CA PHE A 64 -3.32 -2.06 9.73
C PHE A 64 -4.05 -3.35 9.34
N TYR A 65 -4.91 -3.87 10.23
CA TYR A 65 -5.68 -5.08 9.93
C TYR A 65 -6.66 -4.87 8.78
N GLY A 66 -7.39 -3.74 8.78
CA GLY A 66 -8.30 -3.40 7.69
C GLY A 66 -7.58 -3.26 6.34
N TYR A 67 -6.39 -2.65 6.34
CA TYR A 67 -5.59 -2.42 5.15
C TYR A 67 -5.06 -3.73 4.54
N ILE A 68 -4.64 -4.69 5.38
CA ILE A 68 -4.24 -6.03 4.91
C ILE A 68 -5.43 -6.76 4.29
N ILE A 69 -6.56 -6.80 4.99
CA ILE A 69 -7.77 -7.47 4.49
C ILE A 69 -8.19 -6.86 3.16
N TRP A 70 -8.19 -5.52 3.07
CA TRP A 70 -8.51 -4.81 1.85
C TRP A 70 -7.54 -5.14 0.71
N ASN A 71 -6.22 -5.14 0.96
CA ASN A 71 -5.22 -5.47 -0.06
C ASN A 71 -5.41 -6.90 -0.60
N ILE A 72 -5.67 -7.87 0.27
CA ILE A 72 -5.93 -9.26 -0.16
C ILE A 72 -7.20 -9.30 -1.02
N PHE A 73 -8.28 -8.65 -0.58
CA PHE A 73 -9.54 -8.60 -1.31
C PHE A 73 -9.37 -7.93 -2.68
N GLN A 74 -8.68 -6.79 -2.73
CA GLN A 74 -8.49 -6.03 -3.96
C GLN A 74 -7.60 -6.78 -4.97
N GLN A 75 -6.54 -7.46 -4.53
CA GLN A 75 -5.60 -8.12 -5.43
C GLN A 75 -6.10 -9.49 -5.92
N TYR A 76 -6.76 -10.27 -5.06
CA TYR A 76 -7.14 -11.67 -5.39
C TYR A 76 -8.62 -11.87 -5.73
N ILE A 77 -9.51 -10.97 -5.31
CA ILE A 77 -10.96 -11.18 -5.45
C ILE A 77 -11.56 -10.22 -6.48
N LEU A 78 -11.13 -8.95 -6.49
CA LEU A 78 -11.64 -8.00 -7.45
C LEU A 78 -11.06 -8.24 -8.86
N PRO A 79 -11.86 -8.07 -9.92
CA PRO A 79 -11.37 -8.21 -11.29
C PRO A 79 -10.39 -7.07 -11.61
N ILE A 80 -9.29 -7.45 -12.27
CA ILE A 80 -8.25 -6.53 -12.73
C ILE A 80 -8.89 -5.48 -13.67
N PRO A 81 -8.51 -4.19 -13.58
CA PRO A 81 -8.98 -3.18 -14.53
C PRO A 81 -8.66 -3.58 -15.98
N GLN A 82 -9.57 -3.28 -16.91
CA GLN A 82 -9.41 -3.64 -18.33
C GLN A 82 -8.10 -3.13 -18.92
N VAL A 83 -7.69 -1.91 -18.55
CA VAL A 83 -6.41 -1.31 -18.98
C VAL A 83 -5.21 -2.15 -18.52
N ALA A 84 -5.25 -2.66 -17.29
CA ALA A 84 -4.19 -3.51 -16.76
C ALA A 84 -4.23 -4.91 -17.38
N GLN A 85 -5.42 -5.44 -17.69
CA GLN A 85 -5.56 -6.71 -18.42
C GLN A 85 -4.97 -6.62 -19.83
N GLU A 86 -5.20 -5.53 -20.56
CA GLU A 86 -4.62 -5.32 -21.89
C GLU A 86 -3.09 -5.28 -21.87
N ILE A 87 -2.49 -4.65 -20.85
CA ILE A 87 -1.03 -4.62 -20.66
C ILE A 87 -0.52 -6.03 -20.33
N VAL A 88 -1.22 -6.78 -19.48
CA VAL A 88 -0.84 -8.15 -19.11
C VAL A 88 -0.86 -9.08 -20.32
N ASP A 89 -1.89 -8.96 -21.15
CA ASP A 89 -2.07 -9.83 -22.31
C ASP A 89 -1.09 -9.48 -23.44
N LYS A 90 -0.75 -8.20 -23.62
CA LYS A 90 0.18 -7.74 -24.66
C LYS A 90 1.65 -7.84 -24.27
N ASP A 91 2.01 -7.43 -23.05
CA ASP A 91 3.41 -7.21 -22.65
C ASP A 91 3.95 -8.28 -21.69
N LEU A 92 3.08 -8.91 -20.90
CA LEU A 92 3.48 -9.90 -19.88
C LEU A 92 3.19 -11.35 -20.29
N GLY A 93 2.70 -11.59 -21.50
CA GLY A 93 2.50 -12.94 -22.03
C GLY A 93 1.36 -13.72 -21.37
N GLY A 94 0.32 -13.03 -20.88
CA GLY A 94 -0.88 -13.67 -20.34
C GLY A 94 -0.70 -14.27 -18.95
N LEU A 95 0.08 -13.62 -18.07
CA LEU A 95 0.20 -14.03 -16.68
C LEU A 95 -1.18 -14.12 -16.01
N SER A 96 -1.39 -15.18 -15.22
CA SER A 96 -2.63 -15.34 -14.48
C SER A 96 -2.75 -14.31 -13.36
N GLN A 97 -3.99 -13.89 -13.07
CA GLN A 97 -4.30 -12.91 -12.02
C GLN A 97 -3.61 -13.19 -10.67
N PRO A 98 -3.57 -14.44 -10.15
CA PRO A 98 -2.89 -14.73 -8.88
C PRO A 98 -1.39 -14.45 -8.90
N VAL A 99 -0.73 -14.60 -10.05
CA VAL A 99 0.71 -14.33 -10.20
C VAL A 99 0.96 -12.82 -10.12
N ILE A 100 0.16 -12.03 -10.82
CA ILE A 100 0.24 -10.55 -10.79
C ILE A 100 -0.03 -10.02 -9.39
N ALA A 101 -1.08 -10.54 -8.74
CA ALA A 101 -1.42 -10.21 -7.36
C ALA A 101 -0.25 -10.47 -6.39
N THR A 102 0.42 -11.61 -6.56
CA THR A 102 1.57 -11.99 -5.73
C THR A 102 2.76 -11.05 -5.94
N ILE A 103 3.08 -10.70 -7.19
CA ILE A 103 4.16 -9.75 -7.51
C ILE A 103 3.86 -8.38 -6.88
N ASN A 104 2.63 -7.89 -7.02
CA ASN A 104 2.23 -6.61 -6.43
C ASN A 104 2.38 -6.63 -4.91
N ILE A 105 1.90 -7.67 -4.23
CA ILE A 105 1.98 -7.78 -2.77
C ILE A 105 3.43 -7.75 -2.28
N VAL A 106 4.36 -8.38 -3.00
CA VAL A 106 5.78 -8.36 -2.64
C VAL A 106 6.33 -6.94 -2.55
N ILE A 107 5.92 -6.05 -3.46
CA ILE A 107 6.33 -4.63 -3.45
C ILE A 107 5.77 -3.89 -2.21
N PHE A 108 4.61 -4.30 -1.71
CA PHE A 108 3.96 -3.73 -0.53
C PHE A 108 4.40 -4.35 0.81
N ILE A 109 5.18 -5.45 0.81
CA ILE A 109 5.70 -6.05 2.06
C ILE A 109 6.39 -5.02 2.96
N PRO A 110 7.31 -4.16 2.47
CA PRO A 110 7.96 -3.18 3.33
C PRO A 110 6.96 -2.17 3.90
N LEU A 111 5.93 -1.76 3.15
CA LEU A 111 4.85 -0.90 3.65
C LEU A 111 4.11 -1.56 4.83
N PHE A 112 3.74 -2.83 4.70
CA PHE A 112 3.09 -3.57 5.80
C PHE A 112 4.00 -3.65 7.03
N ILE A 113 5.29 -3.91 6.84
CA ILE A 113 6.26 -3.94 7.94
C ILE A 113 6.35 -2.56 8.62
N ALA A 114 6.43 -1.48 7.85
CA ALA A 114 6.50 -0.12 8.40
C ALA A 114 5.25 0.23 9.21
N LEU A 115 4.06 -0.07 8.69
CA LEU A 115 2.79 0.15 9.38
C LEU A 115 2.68 -0.69 10.65
N TYR A 116 3.11 -1.96 10.61
CA TYR A 116 3.15 -2.83 11.79
C TYR A 116 4.08 -2.26 12.87
N LEU A 117 5.29 -1.88 12.50
CA LEU A 117 6.25 -1.29 13.44
C LEU A 117 5.70 0.02 14.02
N TYR A 118 5.05 0.84 13.20
CA TYR A 118 4.44 2.09 13.65
C TYR A 118 3.27 1.87 14.60
N ALA A 119 2.37 0.93 14.29
CA ALA A 119 1.16 0.66 15.07
C ALA A 119 1.45 -0.04 16.40
N PHE A 120 2.39 -0.99 16.41
CA PHE A 120 2.63 -1.89 17.54
C PHE A 120 3.93 -1.63 18.29
N LYS A 121 5.00 -1.20 17.61
CA LYS A 121 6.33 -1.02 18.23
C LYS A 121 6.69 0.43 18.54
N ASN A 122 5.96 1.43 18.06
CA ASN A 122 6.25 2.84 18.34
C ASN A 122 5.88 3.28 19.78
N LYS A 123 5.86 2.33 20.72
CA LYS A 123 5.66 2.55 22.16
C LYS A 123 7.00 2.69 22.87
N GLU A 124 7.80 3.69 22.54
CA GLU A 124 8.89 4.16 23.41
C GLU A 124 9.06 5.69 23.32
N THR A 125 8.05 6.43 23.78
CA THR A 125 8.21 7.85 24.20
C THR A 125 6.93 8.31 24.93
N LYS A 126 6.57 7.60 25.99
CA LYS A 126 5.71 8.06 27.09
C LYS A 126 6.10 7.09 28.22
N LYS A 127 6.83 7.46 29.28
CA LYS A 127 7.10 8.72 29.95
C LYS A 127 8.58 8.76 30.33
#